data_AF-A0AAV0F7U7-F1
#
_entry.id   AF-A0AAV0F7U7-F1
#
_cell.length_a   1.000
_cell.length_b   1.000
_cell.length_c   1.000
_cell.angle_alpha   90.00
_cell.angle_beta   90.00
_cell.angle_gamma   90.00
#
_symmetry.space_group_name_H-M   'P 1'
#
loop_
_entity.id
_entity.type
_entity.pdbx_description
1 polymer ?
#
loop_
_entity_poly.entity_id
_entity_poly.type
_entity_poly.pdbx_seq_one_letter_code
_entity_poly.pdbx_strand_id
1 'polypeptide(L)'
;MNKLTTTTSMKTHDAHVIMQRLLPIALKEMLPEHVWSCITEISLLFQSICSSVLDAASLRRLQESVPILMCNLEKIMPPSFFDTMEHLIIHLPYEALTAGPVFYRWMYRFERFLGELKKKVTNKAHVEASICQAYLQQEISTFSSFYFERDVITRRKRPARNDDIGEDLYENVVSIFNYPGRGKGAATQRYILGGELQIAHTYILMNCPEISPFYHEFRASLSAFPENEIDALVDSDFVNWYKYQINSRGIVDPLLVSLAWGPGASAKVWRQYVINGYTYHTADYGEGRPTTNSGLCVPTIGYDNSETSFFGVLQEILELEMPSCAKKLTCVLFRCTWVDPTRGVRKNPKYNMIDVNLSRVYPKNEPFILA
;
A
#
# COMPACT_ATOMS: atom_id res chain seq x y z
N MET A 1 -12.08 40.96 6.05
CA MET A 1 -11.37 40.42 7.23
C MET A 1 -11.53 38.90 7.22
N ASN A 2 -10.41 38.21 6.99
CA ASN A 2 -10.32 36.78 6.72
C ASN A 2 -10.81 35.97 7.92
N LYS A 3 -11.85 35.14 7.71
CA LYS A 3 -12.02 33.93 8.49
C LYS A 3 -10.96 32.93 8.00
N LEU A 4 -9.76 33.02 8.55
CA LEU A 4 -8.85 31.89 8.58
C LEU A 4 -9.61 30.78 9.33
N THR A 5 -10.02 29.76 8.58
CA THR A 5 -10.63 28.54 9.10
C THR A 5 -9.68 27.94 10.11
N THR A 6 -9.97 28.14 11.39
CA THR A 6 -9.40 27.37 12.47
C THR A 6 -9.62 25.88 12.17
N THR A 7 -8.55 25.10 12.16
CA THR A 7 -8.52 23.64 12.02
C THR A 7 -9.08 22.95 13.28
N THR A 8 -10.23 23.42 13.80
CA THR A 8 -10.77 23.07 15.13
C THR A 8 -11.36 21.67 15.25
N SER A 9 -11.32 20.84 14.20
CA SER A 9 -11.77 19.43 14.27
C SER A 9 -10.65 18.40 14.11
N MET A 10 -9.39 18.82 14.01
CA MET A 10 -8.26 17.91 13.76
C MET A 10 -7.69 17.38 15.08
N LYS A 11 -7.43 16.07 15.15
CA LYS A 11 -6.69 15.51 16.28
C LYS A 11 -5.22 15.84 16.11
N THR A 12 -4.49 15.84 17.22
CA THR A 12 -3.04 16.02 17.28
C THR A 12 -2.27 15.08 16.34
N HIS A 13 -2.71 13.83 16.21
CA HIS A 13 -2.22 12.88 15.20
C HIS A 13 -2.34 13.41 13.76
N ASP A 14 -3.50 13.99 13.41
CA ASP A 14 -3.77 14.46 12.05
C ASP A 14 -2.88 15.68 11.72
N ALA A 15 -2.63 16.54 12.72
CA ALA A 15 -1.68 17.65 12.59
C ALA A 15 -0.24 17.15 12.34
N HIS A 16 0.19 16.08 13.00
CA HIS A 16 1.51 15.47 12.74
C HIS A 16 1.60 14.87 11.34
N VAL A 17 0.55 14.20 10.87
CA VAL A 17 0.52 13.67 9.49
C VAL A 17 0.60 14.81 8.48
N ILE A 18 -0.13 15.91 8.71
CA ILE A 18 -0.02 17.11 7.88
C ILE A 18 1.41 17.63 7.85
N MET A 19 2.01 17.83 9.03
CA MET A 19 3.36 18.36 9.16
C MET A 19 4.39 17.47 8.47
N GLN A 20 4.31 16.15 8.64
CA GLN A 20 5.31 15.22 8.12
C GLN A 20 5.19 14.97 6.62
N ARG A 21 3.96 14.97 6.08
CA ARG A 21 3.70 14.44 4.73
C ARG A 21 3.03 15.43 3.80
N LEU A 22 2.12 16.27 4.30
CA LEU A 22 1.24 17.08 3.44
C LEU A 22 1.75 18.52 3.28
N LEU A 23 2.40 19.11 4.30
CA LEU A 23 2.92 20.48 4.19
C LEU A 23 3.91 20.67 3.03
N PRO A 24 4.91 19.79 2.83
CA PRO A 24 5.85 19.95 1.70
C PRO A 24 5.13 19.90 0.36
N ILE A 25 4.10 19.08 0.22
CA ILE A 25 3.38 18.90 -1.05
C ILE A 25 2.46 20.10 -1.29
N ALA A 26 1.66 20.47 -0.28
CA ALA A 26 0.66 21.52 -0.39
C ALA A 26 1.26 22.91 -0.61
N LEU A 27 2.44 23.18 -0.04
CA LEU A 27 3.05 24.51 -0.07
C LEU A 27 4.05 24.72 -1.21
N LYS A 28 4.40 23.67 -1.96
CA LYS A 28 5.43 23.70 -3.01
C LYS A 28 5.22 24.78 -4.06
N GLU A 29 4.00 24.89 -4.58
CA GLU A 29 3.66 25.88 -5.61
C GLU A 29 3.23 27.22 -5.02
N MET A 30 3.07 27.31 -3.68
CA MET A 30 2.55 28.49 -3.00
C MET A 30 3.64 29.37 -2.38
N LEU A 31 4.82 28.82 -2.08
CA LEU A 31 5.88 29.50 -1.36
C LEU A 31 7.15 29.64 -2.20
N PRO A 32 7.97 30.68 -1.96
CA PRO A 32 9.30 30.77 -2.55
C PRO A 32 10.17 29.57 -2.17
N GLU A 33 11.05 29.14 -3.08
CA GLU A 33 11.87 27.93 -2.94
C GLU A 33 12.64 27.88 -1.60
N HIS A 34 13.21 29.00 -1.15
CA HIS A 34 13.96 29.06 0.10
C HIS A 34 13.09 28.85 1.35
N VAL A 35 11.83 29.30 1.32
CA VAL A 35 10.86 29.10 2.41
C VAL A 35 10.37 27.65 2.39
N TRP A 36 9.96 27.18 1.21
CA TRP A 36 9.47 25.82 1.02
C TRP A 36 10.53 24.75 1.38
N SER A 37 11.79 24.98 0.97
CA SER A 37 12.95 24.14 1.30
C SER A 37 13.08 23.95 2.82
N CYS A 38 12.96 25.03 3.59
CA CYS A 38 13.08 24.96 5.05
C CYS A 38 11.93 24.17 5.69
N ILE A 39 10.68 24.44 5.29
CA ILE A 39 9.50 23.69 5.77
C ILE A 39 9.62 22.21 5.41
N THR A 40 10.11 21.91 4.20
CA THR A 40 10.30 20.54 3.72
C THR A 40 11.35 19.80 4.56
N GLU A 41 12.48 20.44 4.86
CA GLU A 41 13.52 19.85 5.70
C GLU A 41 13.04 19.55 7.13
N ILE A 42 12.21 20.41 7.72
CA ILE A 42 11.56 20.15 9.02
C ILE A 42 10.59 18.97 8.92
N SER A 43 9.79 18.92 7.87
CA SER A 43 8.85 17.84 7.63
C SER A 43 9.57 16.48 7.51
N LEU A 44 10.70 16.46 6.78
CA LEU A 44 11.56 15.29 6.61
C LEU A 44 12.28 14.88 7.90
N LEU A 45 12.70 15.84 8.73
CA LEU A 45 13.21 15.57 10.08
C LEU A 45 12.17 14.79 10.90
N PHE A 46 10.94 15.33 10.98
CA PHE A 46 9.86 14.69 11.72
C PHE A 46 9.49 13.33 11.13
N GLN A 47 9.48 13.18 9.81
CA GLN A 47 9.26 11.90 9.14
C GLN A 47 10.32 10.87 9.54
N SER A 48 11.59 11.29 9.63
CA SER A 48 12.72 10.41 9.95
C SER A 48 12.67 9.92 11.40
N ILE A 49 12.46 10.82 12.37
CA ILE A 49 12.38 10.44 13.80
C ILE A 49 11.09 9.67 14.14
N CYS A 50 10.02 9.86 13.36
CA CYS A 50 8.75 9.15 13.54
C CYS A 50 8.67 7.82 12.78
N SER A 51 9.74 7.42 12.10
CA SER A 51 9.79 6.13 11.42
C SER A 51 9.63 4.97 12.41
N SER A 52 8.98 3.89 11.97
CA SER A 52 8.88 2.65 12.75
C SER A 52 10.24 1.97 12.93
N VAL A 53 11.14 2.17 11.97
CA VAL A 53 12.52 1.67 11.97
C VAL A 53 13.46 2.87 11.95
N LEU A 54 14.32 2.96 12.96
CA LEU A 54 15.29 4.05 13.10
C LEU A 54 16.69 3.57 12.71
N ASP A 55 17.33 4.31 11.81
CA ASP A 55 18.75 4.14 11.51
C ASP A 55 19.59 5.10 12.35
N ALA A 56 20.47 4.54 13.18
CA ALA A 56 21.33 5.31 14.06
C ALA A 56 22.29 6.23 13.31
N ALA A 57 22.79 5.82 12.13
CA ALA A 57 23.68 6.66 11.33
C ALA A 57 22.93 7.90 10.81
N SER A 58 21.72 7.71 10.30
CA SER A 58 20.84 8.79 9.87
C SER A 58 20.47 9.73 11.01
N LEU A 59 20.16 9.21 12.21
CA LEU A 59 19.85 10.06 13.37
C LEU A 59 21.03 10.91 13.84
N ARG A 60 22.27 10.41 13.78
CA ARG A 60 23.47 11.20 14.09
C ARG A 60 23.66 12.36 13.12
N ARG A 61 23.48 12.10 11.81
CA ARG A 61 23.50 13.17 10.79
C ARG A 61 22.40 14.19 11.04
N LEU A 62 21.21 13.74 11.43
CA LEU A 62 20.13 14.65 11.81
C LEU A 62 20.54 15.51 13.01
N GLN A 63 21.09 14.92 14.08
CA GLN A 63 21.55 15.65 15.26
C GLN A 63 22.53 16.78 14.93
N GLU A 64 23.43 16.58 13.96
CA GLU A 64 24.36 17.62 13.50
C GLU A 64 23.67 18.70 12.64
N SER A 65 22.68 18.32 11.83
CA SER A 65 21.99 19.23 10.91
C SER A 65 20.85 20.06 11.55
N VAL A 66 20.19 19.56 12.60
CA VAL A 66 19.00 20.21 13.17
C VAL A 66 19.27 21.64 13.70
N PRO A 67 20.41 21.94 14.35
CA PRO A 67 20.71 23.32 14.74
C PRO A 67 20.73 24.28 13.54
N ILE A 68 21.28 23.85 12.40
CA ILE A 68 21.31 24.64 11.17
C ILE A 68 19.88 24.84 10.62
N LEU A 69 19.07 23.77 10.68
CA LEU A 69 17.68 23.82 10.26
C LEU A 69 16.85 24.81 11.10
N MET A 70 17.05 24.82 12.42
CA MET A 70 16.41 25.78 13.33
C MET A 70 16.81 27.23 12.99
N CYS A 71 18.12 27.49 12.81
CA CYS A 71 18.59 28.81 12.38
C CYS A 71 18.00 29.24 11.03
N ASN A 72 17.78 28.30 10.11
CA ASN A 72 17.14 28.61 8.82
C ASN A 72 15.65 28.92 8.99
N LEU A 73 14.95 28.22 9.89
CA LEU A 73 13.56 28.51 10.21
C LEU A 73 13.41 29.89 10.88
N GLU A 74 14.31 30.25 11.78
CA GLU A 74 14.35 31.56 12.46
C GLU A 74 14.55 32.74 11.51
N LYS A 75 15.25 32.52 10.39
CA LYS A 75 15.38 33.56 9.34
C LYS A 75 14.08 33.82 8.58
N ILE A 76 13.15 32.86 8.60
CA ILE A 76 11.93 32.88 7.79
C ILE A 76 10.72 33.30 8.64
N MET A 77 10.59 32.72 9.83
CA MET A 77 9.43 32.90 10.70
C MET A 77 9.61 34.14 11.60
N PRO A 78 8.52 34.84 11.97
CA PRO A 78 8.62 36.00 12.85
C PRO A 78 9.12 35.58 14.24
N PRO A 79 9.88 36.42 14.98
CA PRO A 79 10.35 36.10 16.33
C PRO A 79 9.24 35.69 17.31
N SER A 80 8.02 36.21 17.12
CA SER A 80 6.85 35.84 17.93
C SER A 80 6.37 34.40 17.74
N PHE A 81 6.86 33.70 16.70
CA PHE A 81 6.60 32.28 16.48
C PHE A 81 7.44 31.39 17.39
N PHE A 82 8.60 31.86 17.85
CA PHE A 82 9.53 31.06 18.62
C PHE A 82 9.38 31.33 20.11
N ASP A 83 9.02 30.28 20.85
CA ASP A 83 9.25 30.16 22.27
C ASP A 83 10.18 28.97 22.54
N THR A 84 10.37 28.62 23.82
CA THR A 84 11.26 27.52 24.23
C THR A 84 10.89 26.18 23.56
N MET A 85 9.61 25.97 23.21
CA MET A 85 9.08 24.72 22.66
C MET A 85 9.58 24.46 21.23
N GLU A 86 9.62 25.46 20.35
CA GLU A 86 10.13 25.30 18.98
C GLU A 86 11.61 24.90 18.98
N HIS A 87 12.39 25.40 19.95
CA HIS A 87 13.80 25.04 20.08
C HIS A 87 14.04 23.61 20.58
N LEU A 88 13.05 22.95 21.20
CA LEU A 88 13.21 21.56 21.67
C LEU A 88 13.46 20.57 20.53
N ILE A 89 13.15 20.94 19.28
CA ILE A 89 13.38 20.13 18.09
C ILE A 89 14.84 19.68 17.99
N ILE A 90 15.80 20.49 18.47
CA ILE A 90 17.24 20.16 18.47
C ILE A 90 17.58 18.89 19.27
N HIS A 91 16.75 18.55 20.26
CA HIS A 91 16.99 17.41 21.14
C HIS A 91 16.36 16.11 20.62
N LEU A 92 15.39 16.19 19.71
CA LEU A 92 14.62 15.04 19.25
C LEU A 92 15.48 13.92 18.60
N PRO A 93 16.50 14.21 17.77
CA PRO A 93 17.36 13.16 17.21
C PRO A 93 18.16 12.41 18.29
N TYR A 94 18.72 13.14 19.26
CA TYR A 94 19.45 12.55 20.38
C TYR A 94 18.53 11.72 21.28
N GLU A 95 17.33 12.25 21.54
CA GLU A 95 16.30 11.54 22.28
C GLU A 95 15.90 10.22 21.56
N ALA A 96 15.77 10.23 20.23
CA ALA A 96 15.48 9.04 19.44
C ALA A 96 16.63 8.02 19.45
N LEU A 97 17.88 8.49 19.44
CA LEU A 97 19.08 7.64 19.55
C LEU A 97 19.17 6.92 20.90
N THR A 98 18.85 7.62 21.99
CA THR A 98 19.02 7.11 23.35
C THR A 98 17.88 6.20 23.78
N ALA A 99 16.64 6.56 23.48
CA ALA A 99 15.46 5.89 24.01
C ALA A 99 14.59 5.23 22.91
N GLY A 100 15.08 5.17 21.68
CA GLY A 100 14.45 4.45 20.58
C GLY A 100 13.23 5.16 20.00
N PRO A 101 12.33 4.43 19.32
CA PRO A 101 11.24 5.02 18.55
C PRO A 101 10.32 5.95 19.36
N VAL A 102 9.99 7.10 18.78
CA VAL A 102 9.26 8.19 19.46
C VAL A 102 7.82 7.84 19.83
N PHE A 103 7.19 6.92 19.07
CA PHE A 103 5.77 6.59 19.25
C PHE A 103 5.44 5.90 20.57
N TYR A 104 6.43 5.36 21.29
CA TYR A 104 6.24 4.82 22.64
C TYR A 104 6.26 5.88 23.74
N ARG A 105 6.77 7.08 23.44
CA ARG A 105 7.12 8.11 24.43
C ARG A 105 6.34 9.39 24.25
N TRP A 106 5.86 9.64 23.04
CA TRP A 106 4.95 10.74 22.76
C TRP A 106 3.58 10.55 23.40
N MET A 107 2.91 11.68 23.67
CA MET A 107 1.61 11.74 24.34
C MET A 107 0.55 10.85 23.69
N TYR A 108 0.64 10.58 22.38
CA TYR A 108 -0.31 9.74 21.65
C TYR A 108 -0.56 8.36 22.28
N ARG A 109 0.49 7.71 22.79
CA ARG A 109 0.35 6.40 23.42
C ARG A 109 -0.53 6.50 24.67
N PHE A 110 -0.27 7.52 25.49
CA PHE A 110 -0.99 7.78 26.74
C PHE A 110 -2.41 8.26 26.47
N GLU A 111 -2.62 9.17 25.52
CA GLU A 111 -3.94 9.64 25.11
C GLU A 111 -4.83 8.51 24.59
N ARG A 112 -4.28 7.62 23.75
CA ARG A 112 -5.03 6.44 23.27
C ARG A 112 -5.39 5.51 24.41
N PHE A 113 -4.47 5.26 25.34
CA PHE A 113 -4.72 4.45 26.52
C PHE A 113 -5.82 5.05 27.41
N LEU A 114 -5.73 6.35 27.71
CA LEU A 114 -6.77 7.07 28.46
C LEU A 114 -8.12 7.04 27.73
N GLY A 115 -8.11 7.13 26.39
CA GLY A 115 -9.30 6.97 25.57
C GLY A 115 -9.95 5.58 25.72
N GLU A 116 -9.15 4.52 25.79
CA GLU A 116 -9.65 3.16 26.07
C GLU A 116 -10.20 3.02 27.50
N LEU A 117 -9.53 3.60 28.50
CA LEU A 117 -10.05 3.64 29.87
C LEU A 117 -11.36 4.40 29.96
N LYS A 118 -11.50 5.52 29.24
CA LYS A 118 -12.73 6.30 29.19
C LYS A 118 -13.92 5.50 28.64
N LYS A 119 -13.70 4.61 27.66
CA LYS A 119 -14.72 3.71 27.13
C LYS A 119 -15.20 2.66 28.14
N LYS A 120 -14.39 2.37 29.16
CA LYS A 120 -14.73 1.42 30.25
C LYS A 120 -15.59 2.03 31.35
N VAL A 121 -15.82 3.34 31.31
CA VAL A 121 -16.65 4.05 32.30
C VAL A 121 -18.12 3.93 31.90
N THR A 122 -18.85 3.01 32.54
CA THR A 122 -20.29 2.83 32.40
C THR A 122 -21.06 3.62 33.46
N ASN A 123 -20.50 3.76 34.67
CA ASN A 123 -21.05 4.59 35.74
C ASN A 123 -20.12 5.76 36.08
N LYS A 124 -20.57 6.99 35.77
CA LYS A 124 -19.80 8.22 36.03
C LYS A 124 -19.71 8.59 37.51
N ALA A 125 -20.58 8.06 38.38
CA ALA A 125 -20.52 8.28 39.82
C ALA A 125 -19.41 7.44 40.50
N HIS A 126 -18.96 6.37 39.84
CA HIS A 126 -17.94 5.45 40.35
C HIS A 126 -16.98 5.04 39.21
N VAL A 127 -16.17 6.00 38.77
CA VAL A 127 -15.30 5.86 37.59
C VAL A 127 -14.28 4.76 37.78
N GLU A 128 -13.60 4.72 38.94
CA GLU A 128 -12.56 3.75 39.25
C GLU A 128 -13.13 2.34 39.29
N ALA A 129 -14.25 2.14 40.01
CA ALA A 129 -14.90 0.84 40.12
C ALA A 129 -15.36 0.32 38.76
N SER A 130 -15.90 1.19 37.91
CA SER A 130 -16.31 0.84 36.54
C SER A 130 -15.13 0.39 35.69
N ILE A 131 -14.00 1.10 35.76
CA ILE A 131 -12.80 0.72 35.01
C ILE A 131 -12.26 -0.61 35.52
N CYS A 132 -12.16 -0.81 36.84
CA CYS A 132 -11.71 -2.07 37.45
C CYS A 132 -12.59 -3.25 37.01
N GLN A 133 -13.91 -3.10 37.06
CA GLN A 133 -14.85 -4.15 36.65
C GLN A 133 -14.67 -4.53 35.17
N ALA A 134 -14.61 -3.55 34.28
CA ALA A 134 -14.42 -3.79 32.85
C ALA A 134 -13.03 -4.39 32.55
N TYR A 135 -12.00 -4.01 33.31
CA TYR A 135 -10.67 -4.59 33.20
C TYR A 135 -10.66 -6.06 33.61
N LEU A 136 -11.29 -6.40 34.75
CA LEU A 136 -11.43 -7.77 35.23
C LEU A 136 -12.14 -8.67 34.20
N GLN A 137 -13.26 -8.18 33.62
CA GLN A 137 -13.97 -8.90 32.56
C GLN A 137 -13.10 -9.14 31.32
N GLN A 138 -12.31 -8.14 30.93
CA GLN A 138 -11.38 -8.25 29.82
C GLN A 138 -10.29 -9.31 30.10
N GLU A 139 -9.72 -9.32 31.31
CA GLU A 139 -8.71 -10.30 31.69
C GLU A 139 -9.29 -11.71 31.72
N ILE A 140 -10.45 -11.92 32.36
CA ILE A 140 -11.13 -13.22 32.39
C ILE A 140 -11.37 -13.73 30.95
N SER A 141 -11.93 -12.89 30.07
CA SER A 141 -12.14 -13.24 28.66
C SER A 141 -10.83 -13.59 27.94
N THR A 142 -9.74 -12.88 28.26
CA THR A 142 -8.42 -13.14 27.69
C THR A 142 -7.86 -14.47 28.19
N PHE A 143 -7.95 -14.78 29.48
CA PHE A 143 -7.49 -16.06 30.04
C PHE A 143 -8.33 -17.24 29.54
N SER A 144 -9.66 -17.10 29.46
CA SER A 144 -10.53 -18.12 28.87
C SER A 144 -10.18 -18.40 27.40
N SER A 145 -9.70 -17.39 26.65
CA SER A 145 -9.35 -17.55 25.24
C SER A 145 -8.24 -18.57 24.95
N PHE A 146 -7.40 -18.89 25.94
CA PHE A 146 -6.34 -19.90 25.81
C PHE A 146 -6.89 -21.33 25.82
N TYR A 147 -8.08 -21.55 26.38
CA TYR A 147 -8.70 -22.88 26.48
C TYR A 147 -9.61 -23.19 25.29
N PHE A 148 -9.93 -22.19 24.45
CA PHE A 148 -10.75 -22.40 23.25
C PHE A 148 -9.91 -22.92 22.09
N GLU A 149 -10.55 -23.73 21.25
CA GLU A 149 -10.02 -24.25 19.99
C GLU A 149 -9.58 -23.12 19.04
N ARG A 150 -8.77 -23.46 18.03
CA ARG A 150 -8.08 -22.47 17.18
C ARG A 150 -9.04 -21.63 16.34
N ASP A 151 -10.15 -22.22 15.94
CA ASP A 151 -11.23 -21.66 15.12
C ASP A 151 -12.15 -20.70 15.89
N VAL A 152 -12.17 -20.76 17.22
CA VAL A 152 -12.99 -19.86 18.05
C VAL A 152 -12.42 -18.44 18.03
N ILE A 153 -13.17 -17.52 17.43
CA ILE A 153 -12.82 -16.10 17.38
C ILE A 153 -12.98 -15.47 18.76
N THR A 154 -11.85 -15.08 19.36
CA THR A 154 -11.79 -14.39 20.65
C THR A 154 -11.20 -12.99 20.46
N ARG A 155 -11.27 -12.11 21.46
CA ARG A 155 -10.65 -10.78 21.34
C ARG A 155 -9.15 -10.82 21.02
N ARG A 156 -8.45 -11.87 21.49
CA ARG A 156 -7.03 -12.11 21.22
C ARG A 156 -6.79 -12.66 19.81
N LYS A 157 -7.62 -13.60 19.36
CA LYS A 157 -7.50 -14.27 18.05
C LYS A 157 -8.21 -13.50 16.93
N ARG A 158 -8.92 -12.42 17.26
CA ARG A 158 -9.66 -11.63 16.29
C ARG A 158 -8.66 -11.02 15.30
N PRO A 159 -8.83 -11.26 14.00
CA PRO A 159 -7.94 -10.68 13.00
C PRO A 159 -7.94 -9.16 13.10
N ALA A 160 -6.80 -8.56 12.78
CA ALA A 160 -6.70 -7.11 12.68
C ALA A 160 -7.72 -6.56 11.67
N ARG A 161 -8.02 -5.25 11.75
CA ARG A 161 -9.03 -4.62 10.88
C ARG A 161 -8.74 -4.83 9.39
N ASN A 162 -7.46 -4.85 9.04
CA ASN A 162 -6.96 -5.09 7.69
C ASN A 162 -6.13 -6.37 7.64
N ASP A 163 -6.49 -7.39 8.42
CA ASP A 163 -5.81 -8.68 8.30
C ASP A 163 -6.15 -9.32 6.95
N ASP A 164 -5.11 -9.79 6.27
CA ASP A 164 -5.20 -10.43 4.96
C ASP A 164 -5.31 -11.95 5.07
N ILE A 165 -5.51 -12.50 6.28
CA ILE A 165 -5.70 -13.94 6.50
C ILE A 165 -6.89 -14.41 5.63
N GLY A 166 -6.55 -14.91 4.45
CA GLY A 166 -7.41 -15.69 3.58
C GLY A 166 -7.53 -17.11 4.11
N GLU A 167 -8.40 -17.90 3.47
CA GLU A 167 -8.45 -19.35 3.68
C GLU A 167 -7.07 -19.96 3.38
N ASP A 168 -6.73 -21.01 4.14
CA ASP A 168 -5.40 -21.63 4.27
C ASP A 168 -4.50 -21.58 3.01
N LEU A 169 -3.26 -21.13 3.18
CA LEU A 169 -2.20 -21.23 2.17
C LEU A 169 -2.04 -22.71 1.79
N TYR A 170 -2.35 -23.05 0.54
CA TYR A 170 -2.25 -24.44 0.09
C TYR A 170 -0.79 -24.78 -0.22
N GLU A 171 -0.27 -25.84 0.41
CA GLU A 171 0.99 -26.46 -0.02
C GLU A 171 0.86 -26.92 -1.49
N ASN A 172 1.88 -26.62 -2.31
CA ASN A 172 2.03 -27.01 -3.71
C ASN A 172 1.08 -26.35 -4.73
N VAL A 173 0.76 -25.07 -4.57
CA VAL A 173 0.06 -24.26 -5.59
C VAL A 173 1.01 -23.19 -6.15
N VAL A 174 0.87 -22.84 -7.44
CA VAL A 174 1.66 -21.78 -8.12
C VAL A 174 1.73 -20.53 -7.27
N SER A 175 2.89 -19.86 -7.28
CA SER A 175 3.13 -18.61 -6.54
C SER A 175 2.01 -17.57 -6.71
N ILE A 176 1.42 -17.44 -7.90
CA ILE A 176 0.39 -16.43 -8.21
C ILE A 176 -0.98 -16.70 -7.59
N PHE A 177 -1.26 -17.92 -7.13
CA PHE A 177 -2.54 -18.28 -6.51
C PHE A 177 -2.46 -18.31 -4.98
N ASN A 178 -1.28 -18.04 -4.40
CA ASN A 178 -1.03 -18.15 -2.97
C ASN A 178 -0.86 -16.79 -2.26
N TYR A 179 -1.35 -15.71 -2.88
CA TYR A 179 -1.33 -14.38 -2.25
C TYR A 179 -2.47 -14.26 -1.23
N PRO A 180 -2.17 -14.10 0.08
CA PRO A 180 -3.19 -13.96 1.10
C PRO A 180 -3.88 -12.60 0.92
N GLY A 181 -5.12 -12.65 0.44
CA GLY A 181 -5.96 -11.48 0.28
C GLY A 181 -7.43 -11.85 0.32
N ARG A 182 -8.28 -10.87 0.60
CA ARG A 182 -9.73 -11.10 0.65
C ARG A 182 -10.56 -9.93 0.14
N GLY A 183 -11.57 -10.28 -0.64
CA GLY A 183 -12.65 -9.36 -1.00
C GLY A 183 -13.43 -8.93 0.24
N LYS A 184 -13.84 -7.65 0.27
CA LYS A 184 -14.61 -7.08 1.38
C LYS A 184 -15.91 -6.47 0.88
N GLY A 185 -17.01 -6.87 1.51
CA GLY A 185 -18.36 -6.48 1.10
C GLY A 185 -19.03 -7.57 0.25
N ALA A 186 -20.07 -7.21 -0.50
CA ALA A 186 -20.71 -8.12 -1.43
C ALA A 186 -19.99 -8.07 -2.80
N ALA A 187 -19.66 -9.24 -3.35
CA ALA A 187 -19.18 -9.36 -4.71
C ALA A 187 -20.34 -9.27 -5.71
N THR A 188 -20.05 -8.74 -6.88
CA THR A 188 -20.92 -8.82 -8.06
C THR A 188 -20.27 -9.72 -9.12
N GLN A 189 -21.01 -10.10 -10.16
CA GLN A 189 -20.50 -10.92 -11.26
C GLN A 189 -20.46 -10.09 -12.54
N ARG A 190 -19.39 -10.25 -13.34
CA ARG A 190 -19.24 -9.63 -14.65
C ARG A 190 -18.64 -10.62 -15.64
N TYR A 191 -19.15 -10.60 -16.86
CA TYR A 191 -18.52 -11.28 -17.99
C TYR A 191 -17.46 -10.38 -18.63
N ILE A 192 -16.25 -10.93 -18.79
CA ILE A 192 -15.11 -10.27 -19.43
C ILE A 192 -15.16 -10.50 -20.94
N LEU A 193 -14.91 -9.44 -21.70
CA LEU A 193 -14.86 -9.50 -23.16
C LEU A 193 -13.59 -10.22 -23.63
N GLY A 194 -13.64 -10.89 -24.79
CA GLY A 194 -12.54 -11.73 -25.28
C GLY A 194 -11.17 -11.03 -25.34
N GLY A 195 -11.12 -9.78 -25.81
CA GLY A 195 -9.86 -9.01 -25.85
C GLY A 195 -9.32 -8.66 -24.46
N GLU A 196 -10.19 -8.33 -23.50
CA GLU A 196 -9.79 -8.06 -22.11
C GLU A 196 -9.33 -9.33 -21.41
N LEU A 197 -10.00 -10.46 -21.68
CA LEU A 197 -9.65 -11.77 -21.14
C LEU A 197 -8.28 -12.23 -21.65
N GLN A 198 -7.97 -11.97 -22.93
CA GLN A 198 -6.66 -12.28 -23.49
C GLN A 198 -5.56 -11.49 -22.79
N ILE A 199 -5.73 -10.18 -22.58
CA ILE A 199 -4.75 -9.35 -21.86
C ILE A 199 -4.57 -9.84 -20.43
N ALA A 200 -5.66 -10.16 -19.73
CA ALA A 200 -5.60 -10.73 -18.38
C ALA A 200 -4.86 -12.08 -18.36
N HIS A 201 -5.13 -12.96 -19.33
CA HIS A 201 -4.49 -14.27 -19.44
C HIS A 201 -2.99 -14.16 -19.73
N THR A 202 -2.59 -13.33 -20.71
CA THR A 202 -1.18 -13.04 -20.98
C THR A 202 -0.49 -12.51 -19.73
N TYR A 203 -1.11 -11.54 -19.02
CA TYR A 203 -0.55 -10.98 -17.80
C TYR A 203 -0.34 -12.04 -16.70
N ILE A 204 -1.31 -12.92 -16.49
CA ILE A 204 -1.21 -14.03 -15.53
C ILE A 204 -0.03 -14.95 -15.88
N LEU A 205 0.12 -15.34 -17.14
CA LEU A 205 1.22 -16.22 -17.56
C LEU A 205 2.59 -15.54 -17.39
N MET A 206 2.69 -14.25 -17.74
CA MET A 206 3.91 -13.47 -17.68
C MET A 206 4.43 -13.27 -16.25
N ASN A 207 3.52 -13.23 -15.27
CA ASN A 207 3.87 -13.05 -13.85
C ASN A 207 3.95 -14.38 -13.08
N CYS A 208 3.91 -15.52 -13.78
CA CYS A 208 4.02 -16.85 -13.18
C CYS A 208 5.46 -17.38 -13.31
N PRO A 209 6.21 -17.53 -12.20
CA PRO A 209 7.60 -18.03 -12.24
C PRO A 209 7.76 -19.37 -12.96
N GLU A 210 6.79 -20.25 -12.81
CA GLU A 210 6.73 -21.60 -13.39
C GLU A 210 6.61 -21.56 -14.92
N ILE A 211 6.11 -20.45 -15.49
CA ILE A 211 6.00 -20.22 -16.94
C ILE A 211 7.23 -19.51 -17.50
N SER A 212 8.11 -18.95 -16.66
CA SER A 212 9.33 -18.24 -17.10
C SER A 212 10.18 -19.03 -18.10
N PRO A 213 10.39 -20.35 -17.96
CA PRO A 213 11.15 -21.12 -18.96
C PRO A 213 10.50 -21.13 -20.36
N PHE A 214 9.17 -21.23 -20.41
CA PHE A 214 8.41 -21.19 -21.66
C PHE A 214 8.45 -19.80 -22.30
N TYR A 215 8.40 -18.75 -21.48
CA TYR A 215 8.56 -17.38 -21.95
C TYR A 215 9.94 -17.16 -22.59
N HIS A 216 11.02 -17.62 -21.96
CA HIS A 216 12.36 -17.49 -22.53
C HIS A 216 12.52 -18.29 -23.83
N GLU A 217 11.94 -19.49 -23.91
CA GLU A 217 11.95 -20.30 -25.13
C GLU A 217 11.18 -19.60 -26.27
N PHE A 218 10.00 -19.04 -25.98
CA PHE A 218 9.25 -18.27 -26.96
C PHE A 218 10.00 -17.02 -27.41
N ARG A 219 10.57 -16.25 -26.48
CA ARG A 219 11.36 -15.06 -26.81
C ARG A 219 12.59 -15.40 -27.65
N ALA A 220 13.26 -16.52 -27.39
CA ALA A 220 14.37 -16.99 -28.21
C ALA A 220 13.94 -17.31 -29.65
N SER A 221 12.72 -17.85 -29.84
CA SER A 221 12.16 -18.09 -31.16
C SER A 221 11.85 -16.80 -31.95
N LEU A 222 11.69 -15.67 -31.24
CA LEU A 222 11.45 -14.35 -31.83
C LEU A 222 12.73 -13.55 -32.11
N SER A 223 13.92 -14.14 -31.92
CA SER A 223 15.22 -13.46 -32.10
C SER A 223 15.47 -12.90 -33.50
N ALA A 224 14.71 -13.33 -34.51
CA ALA A 224 14.76 -12.82 -35.88
C ALA A 224 13.93 -11.53 -36.11
N PHE A 225 13.07 -11.16 -35.16
CA PHE A 225 12.23 -9.97 -35.22
C PHE A 225 12.91 -8.77 -34.54
N PRO A 226 12.60 -7.53 -34.96
CA PRO A 226 13.18 -6.36 -34.33
C PRO A 226 12.59 -6.14 -32.92
N GLU A 227 13.41 -5.67 -31.97
CA GLU A 227 13.07 -5.62 -30.53
C GLU A 227 11.78 -4.84 -30.24
N ASN A 228 11.48 -3.82 -31.04
CA ASN A 228 10.27 -3.00 -30.92
C ASN A 228 8.96 -3.73 -31.30
N GLU A 229 9.05 -4.88 -31.96
CA GLU A 229 7.90 -5.72 -32.34
C GLU A 229 7.72 -6.92 -31.40
N ILE A 230 8.76 -7.31 -30.65
CA ILE A 230 8.74 -8.49 -29.78
C ILE A 230 7.65 -8.38 -28.72
N ASP A 231 7.51 -7.22 -28.07
CA ASP A 231 6.47 -7.04 -27.03
C ASP A 231 5.06 -7.23 -27.60
N ALA A 232 4.80 -6.71 -28.80
CA ALA A 232 3.50 -6.86 -29.45
C ALA A 232 3.21 -8.32 -29.84
N LEU A 233 4.23 -9.06 -30.29
CA LEU A 233 4.13 -10.48 -30.61
C LEU A 233 3.95 -11.35 -29.36
N VAL A 234 4.60 -10.99 -28.25
CA VAL A 234 4.38 -11.64 -26.96
C VAL A 234 2.93 -11.44 -26.52
N ASP A 235 2.42 -10.21 -26.61
CA ASP A 235 1.06 -9.90 -26.20
C ASP A 235 -0.01 -10.66 -27.02
N SER A 236 0.24 -10.88 -28.33
CA SER A 236 -0.72 -11.55 -29.22
C SER A 236 -0.59 -13.09 -29.25
N ASP A 237 0.64 -13.61 -29.29
CA ASP A 237 0.89 -14.98 -29.75
C ASP A 237 1.35 -15.91 -28.62
N PHE A 238 1.90 -15.37 -27.53
CA PHE A 238 2.50 -16.18 -26.47
C PHE A 238 1.53 -17.19 -25.85
N VAL A 239 0.29 -16.76 -25.55
CA VAL A 239 -0.75 -17.63 -24.98
C VAL A 239 -1.06 -18.82 -25.89
N ASN A 240 -1.23 -18.56 -27.18
CA ASN A 240 -1.54 -19.59 -28.17
C ASN A 240 -0.37 -20.55 -28.36
N TRP A 241 0.85 -20.01 -28.40
CA TRP A 241 2.07 -20.81 -28.47
C TRP A 241 2.24 -21.69 -27.25
N TYR A 242 2.04 -21.15 -26.04
CA TYR A 242 2.14 -21.90 -24.79
C TYR A 242 1.12 -23.05 -24.75
N LYS A 243 -0.13 -22.78 -25.12
CA LYS A 243 -1.18 -23.80 -25.23
C LYS A 243 -0.82 -24.91 -26.23
N TYR A 244 -0.20 -24.56 -27.37
CA TYR A 244 0.32 -25.54 -28.33
C TYR A 244 1.46 -26.38 -27.74
N GLN A 245 2.39 -25.78 -26.99
CA GLN A 245 3.50 -26.50 -26.35
C GLN A 245 3.02 -27.50 -25.29
N ILE A 246 2.04 -27.13 -24.46
CA ILE A 246 1.44 -28.04 -23.47
C ILE A 246 0.84 -29.27 -24.15
N ASN A 247 0.07 -29.08 -25.23
CA ASN A 247 -0.58 -30.17 -25.96
C ASN A 247 0.43 -31.05 -26.73
N SER A 248 1.39 -30.43 -27.43
CA SER A 248 2.36 -31.15 -28.26
C SER A 248 3.39 -31.94 -27.45
N ARG A 249 3.80 -31.43 -26.28
CA ARG A 249 4.71 -32.13 -25.36
C ARG A 249 4.01 -33.16 -24.48
N GLY A 250 2.67 -33.22 -24.51
CA GLY A 250 1.90 -34.15 -23.67
C GLY A 250 2.05 -33.87 -22.18
N ILE A 251 2.16 -32.60 -21.79
CA ILE A 251 2.30 -32.21 -20.37
C ILE A 251 0.98 -32.48 -19.65
N VAL A 252 1.04 -33.31 -18.60
CA VAL A 252 -0.12 -33.76 -17.80
C VAL A 252 -0.23 -33.06 -16.45
N ASP A 253 0.70 -32.16 -16.13
CA ASP A 253 0.64 -31.38 -14.90
C ASP A 253 -0.67 -30.55 -14.87
N PRO A 254 -1.58 -30.78 -13.90
CA PRO A 254 -2.90 -30.13 -13.88
C PRO A 254 -2.83 -28.60 -13.83
N LEU A 255 -1.76 -28.06 -13.26
CA LEU A 255 -1.56 -26.65 -13.01
C LEU A 255 -1.11 -25.92 -14.28
N LEU A 256 -0.12 -26.50 -14.97
CA LEU A 256 0.34 -26.01 -16.28
C LEU A 256 -0.77 -26.12 -17.33
N VAL A 257 -1.55 -27.21 -17.29
CA VAL A 257 -2.72 -27.38 -18.15
C VAL A 257 -3.78 -26.32 -17.84
N SER A 258 -4.09 -26.06 -16.57
CA SER A 258 -5.05 -25.02 -16.16
C SER A 258 -4.62 -23.63 -16.64
N LEU A 259 -3.34 -23.29 -16.46
CA LEU A 259 -2.75 -22.04 -16.96
C LEU A 259 -2.84 -21.92 -18.48
N ALA A 260 -2.69 -23.02 -19.24
CA ALA A 260 -2.82 -22.99 -20.70
C ALA A 260 -4.24 -22.73 -21.19
N TRP A 261 -5.25 -23.20 -20.46
CA TRP A 261 -6.66 -22.93 -20.78
C TRP A 261 -7.11 -21.54 -20.38
N GLY A 262 -6.47 -20.94 -19.38
CA GLY A 262 -6.75 -19.57 -18.93
C GLY A 262 -8.00 -19.45 -18.06
N PRO A 263 -8.25 -18.26 -17.49
CA PRO A 263 -9.38 -18.03 -16.60
C PRO A 263 -10.73 -18.11 -17.34
N GLY A 264 -11.78 -18.49 -16.59
CA GLY A 264 -13.14 -18.39 -17.08
C GLY A 264 -13.55 -16.95 -17.37
N ALA A 265 -14.45 -16.74 -18.35
CA ALA A 265 -14.92 -15.41 -18.73
C ALA A 265 -15.81 -14.74 -17.65
N SER A 266 -16.30 -15.49 -16.66
CA SER A 266 -17.08 -14.95 -15.54
C SER A 266 -16.15 -14.58 -14.40
N ALA A 267 -16.12 -13.30 -14.02
CA ALA A 267 -15.30 -12.76 -12.96
C ALA A 267 -16.16 -12.25 -11.80
N LYS A 268 -15.70 -12.49 -10.57
CA LYS A 268 -16.21 -11.79 -9.40
C LYS A 268 -15.61 -10.40 -9.32
N VAL A 269 -16.45 -9.39 -9.15
CA VAL A 269 -16.02 -8.00 -9.04
C VAL A 269 -16.19 -7.51 -7.61
N TRP A 270 -15.10 -7.01 -7.03
CA TRP A 270 -15.03 -6.46 -5.68
C TRP A 270 -14.86 -4.95 -5.71
N ARG A 271 -15.47 -4.26 -4.74
CA ARG A 271 -15.28 -2.81 -4.52
C ARG A 271 -14.17 -2.49 -3.52
N GLN A 272 -13.85 -3.46 -2.68
CA GLN A 272 -12.81 -3.37 -1.66
C GLN A 272 -12.06 -4.69 -1.60
N TYR A 273 -10.75 -4.61 -1.45
CA TYR A 273 -9.89 -5.78 -1.31
C TYR A 273 -8.83 -5.52 -0.25
N VAL A 274 -8.58 -6.51 0.59
CA VAL A 274 -7.64 -6.43 1.70
C VAL A 274 -6.43 -7.29 1.35
N ILE A 275 -5.26 -6.65 1.26
CA ILE A 275 -3.98 -7.29 0.95
C ILE A 275 -2.82 -6.49 1.54
N ASN A 276 -1.78 -7.17 2.01
CA ASN A 276 -0.59 -6.63 2.68
C ASN A 276 -0.87 -5.65 3.84
N GLY A 277 -1.98 -5.81 4.58
CA GLY A 277 -2.38 -4.95 5.69
C GLY A 277 -3.13 -3.69 5.25
N TYR A 278 -3.40 -3.55 3.95
CA TYR A 278 -4.07 -2.40 3.36
C TYR A 278 -5.45 -2.80 2.83
N THR A 279 -6.43 -1.91 2.98
CA THR A 279 -7.73 -2.05 2.29
C THR A 279 -7.72 -1.14 1.09
N TYR A 280 -7.63 -1.70 -0.11
CA TYR A 280 -7.77 -0.98 -1.37
C TYR A 280 -9.24 -0.81 -1.72
N HIS A 281 -9.57 0.35 -2.28
CA HIS A 281 -10.90 0.71 -2.73
C HIS A 281 -10.84 1.01 -4.23
N THR A 282 -11.85 0.58 -4.98
CA THR A 282 -12.04 1.09 -6.34
C THR A 282 -12.33 2.60 -6.31
N ALA A 283 -11.90 3.32 -7.35
CA ALA A 283 -12.04 4.77 -7.42
C ALA A 283 -13.50 5.23 -7.30
N ASP A 284 -14.41 4.51 -7.97
CA ASP A 284 -15.87 4.73 -7.91
C ASP A 284 -16.43 4.56 -6.48
N TYR A 285 -15.97 3.54 -5.76
CA TYR A 285 -16.41 3.28 -4.39
C TYR A 285 -15.90 4.35 -3.43
N GLY A 286 -14.69 4.87 -3.67
CA GLY A 286 -14.08 5.94 -2.89
C GLY A 286 -14.70 7.32 -3.12
N GLU A 287 -15.36 7.53 -4.25
CA GLU A 287 -15.95 8.82 -4.60
C GLU A 287 -16.99 9.28 -3.57
N GLY A 288 -16.85 10.53 -3.11
CA GLY A 288 -17.72 11.10 -2.07
C GLY A 288 -17.54 10.52 -0.66
N ARG A 289 -16.61 9.58 -0.45
CA ARG A 289 -16.34 9.02 0.88
C ARG A 289 -15.25 9.79 1.64
N PRO A 290 -15.29 9.82 2.98
CA PRO A 290 -14.26 10.45 3.79
C PRO A 290 -12.86 9.83 3.66
N THR A 291 -12.77 8.56 3.26
CA THR A 291 -11.50 7.83 3.12
C THR A 291 -11.49 7.04 1.82
N THR A 292 -10.46 7.27 1.01
CA THR A 292 -10.23 6.56 -0.26
C THR A 292 -8.83 5.97 -0.23
N ASN A 293 -8.65 4.80 -0.86
CA ASN A 293 -7.35 4.16 -1.01
C ASN A 293 -7.32 3.42 -2.35
N SER A 294 -7.43 4.21 -3.43
CA SER A 294 -7.41 3.73 -4.81
C SER A 294 -6.07 3.95 -5.50
N GLY A 295 -5.13 4.66 -4.86
CA GLY A 295 -3.79 4.89 -5.41
C GLY A 295 -2.93 3.64 -5.31
N LEU A 296 -2.23 3.32 -6.39
CA LEU A 296 -1.28 2.22 -6.48
C LEU A 296 0.11 2.76 -6.83
N CYS A 297 1.13 2.15 -6.23
CA CYS A 297 2.54 2.40 -6.50
C CYS A 297 3.23 1.05 -6.63
N VAL A 298 3.81 0.80 -7.79
CA VAL A 298 4.47 -0.47 -8.11
C VAL A 298 5.94 -0.17 -8.36
N PRO A 299 6.85 -0.56 -7.45
CA PRO A 299 8.26 -0.44 -7.70
C PRO A 299 8.68 -1.46 -8.78
N THR A 300 9.43 -1.00 -9.76
CA THR A 300 9.96 -1.81 -10.86
C THR A 300 11.46 -1.58 -10.98
N ILE A 301 12.21 -2.65 -11.18
CA ILE A 301 13.65 -2.57 -11.47
C ILE A 301 13.79 -2.64 -12.99
N GLY A 302 14.26 -1.56 -13.59
CA GLY A 302 14.58 -1.50 -15.01
C GLY A 302 15.76 -2.41 -15.37
N TYR A 303 15.92 -2.70 -16.67
CA TYR A 303 17.04 -3.51 -17.17
C TYR A 303 18.43 -2.92 -16.85
N ASP A 304 18.49 -1.61 -16.60
CA ASP A 304 19.67 -0.87 -16.16
C ASP A 304 19.86 -0.85 -14.63
N ASN A 305 19.10 -1.68 -13.89
CA ASN A 305 18.96 -1.64 -12.44
C ASN A 305 18.47 -0.27 -11.90
N SER A 306 17.84 0.56 -12.74
CA SER A 306 17.18 1.76 -12.25
C SER A 306 15.86 1.40 -11.56
N GLU A 307 15.70 1.84 -10.32
CA GLU A 307 14.41 1.76 -9.63
C GLU A 307 13.48 2.82 -10.22
N THR A 308 12.52 2.35 -11.01
CA THR A 308 11.38 3.14 -11.48
C THR A 308 10.14 2.75 -10.69
N SER A 309 9.14 3.61 -10.64
CA SER A 309 7.89 3.29 -9.96
C SER A 309 6.73 3.70 -10.85
N PHE A 310 5.82 2.76 -11.08
CA PHE A 310 4.59 2.99 -11.80
C PHE A 310 3.50 3.41 -10.82
N PHE A 311 2.76 4.44 -11.18
CA PHE A 311 1.66 4.97 -10.37
C PHE A 311 0.36 4.79 -11.12
N GLY A 312 -0.68 4.35 -10.42
CA GLY A 312 -1.98 4.09 -11.03
C GLY A 312 -3.13 4.36 -10.08
N VAL A 313 -4.33 4.40 -10.65
CA VAL A 313 -5.58 4.48 -9.89
C VAL A 313 -6.41 3.24 -10.16
N LEU A 314 -6.72 2.52 -9.08
CA LEU A 314 -7.53 1.31 -9.08
C LEU A 314 -8.96 1.60 -9.52
N GLN A 315 -9.37 1.01 -10.64
CA GLN A 315 -10.71 1.15 -11.20
C GLN A 315 -11.59 -0.04 -10.83
N GLU A 316 -11.09 -1.26 -10.98
CA GLU A 316 -11.85 -2.48 -10.72
C GLU A 316 -10.97 -3.57 -10.10
N ILE A 317 -11.59 -4.48 -9.36
CA ILE A 317 -10.93 -5.63 -8.74
C ILE A 317 -11.64 -6.88 -9.23
N LEU A 318 -10.93 -7.74 -9.94
CA LEU A 318 -11.47 -8.93 -10.59
C LEU A 318 -10.87 -10.19 -9.96
N GLU A 319 -11.69 -11.03 -9.33
CA GLU A 319 -11.32 -12.39 -8.93
C GLU A 319 -11.73 -13.34 -10.06
N LEU A 320 -10.72 -13.91 -10.72
CA LEU A 320 -10.82 -14.84 -11.84
C LEU A 320 -10.59 -16.26 -11.34
N GLU A 321 -11.46 -17.17 -11.79
CA GLU A 321 -11.34 -18.59 -11.48
C GLU A 321 -10.75 -19.34 -12.67
N MET A 322 -9.71 -20.13 -12.40
CA MET A 322 -9.06 -20.96 -13.39
C MET A 322 -9.74 -22.34 -13.44
N PRO A 323 -9.82 -22.97 -14.63
CA PRO A 323 -10.39 -24.30 -14.78
C PRO A 323 -9.52 -25.32 -14.05
N SER A 324 -10.03 -25.92 -12.99
CA SER A 324 -9.31 -26.91 -12.19
C SER A 324 -10.27 -27.97 -11.67
N CYS A 325 -9.85 -29.24 -11.77
CA CYS A 325 -10.65 -30.38 -11.35
C CYS A 325 -10.47 -30.75 -9.87
N ALA A 326 -9.45 -30.20 -9.20
CA ALA A 326 -9.05 -30.64 -7.86
C ALA A 326 -9.26 -29.57 -6.77
N LYS A 327 -8.99 -28.30 -7.10
CA LYS A 327 -9.03 -27.18 -6.13
C LYS A 327 -9.49 -25.90 -6.83
N LYS A 328 -10.14 -25.02 -6.08
CA LYS A 328 -10.51 -23.68 -6.55
C LYS A 328 -9.24 -22.84 -6.71
N LEU A 329 -8.81 -22.64 -7.95
CA LEU A 329 -7.67 -21.79 -8.29
C LEU A 329 -8.20 -20.41 -8.65
N THR A 330 -7.97 -19.42 -7.80
CA THR A 330 -8.40 -18.04 -8.05
C THR A 330 -7.24 -17.08 -8.06
N CYS A 331 -7.26 -16.16 -9.02
CA CYS A 331 -6.32 -15.07 -9.15
C CYS A 331 -7.08 -13.75 -9.04
N VAL A 332 -6.53 -12.77 -8.31
CA VAL A 332 -7.13 -11.44 -8.21
C VAL A 332 -6.30 -10.43 -8.98
N LEU A 333 -6.93 -9.78 -9.95
CA LEU A 333 -6.34 -8.72 -10.76
C LEU A 333 -6.96 -7.37 -10.40
N PHE A 334 -6.09 -6.39 -10.20
CA PHE A 334 -6.43 -4.98 -10.10
C PHE A 334 -6.36 -4.36 -11.49
N ARG A 335 -7.51 -3.86 -11.97
CA ARG A 335 -7.60 -3.07 -13.20
C ARG A 335 -7.34 -1.61 -12.87
N CYS A 336 -6.34 -1.02 -13.49
CA CYS A 336 -5.79 0.27 -13.13
C CYS A 336 -5.74 1.21 -14.34
N THR A 337 -5.93 2.49 -14.07
CA THR A 337 -5.54 3.55 -15.00
C THR A 337 -4.14 4.00 -14.61
N TRP A 338 -3.15 3.62 -15.42
CA TRP A 338 -1.74 3.96 -15.17
C TRP A 338 -1.42 5.39 -15.60
N VAL A 339 -0.52 6.02 -14.85
CA VAL A 339 0.06 7.31 -15.19
C VAL A 339 1.29 7.08 -16.06
N ASP A 340 1.46 7.91 -17.09
CA ASP A 340 2.63 7.89 -17.96
C ASP A 340 3.89 8.14 -17.13
N PRO A 341 4.84 7.19 -17.05
CA PRO A 341 6.03 7.33 -16.21
C PRO A 341 6.98 8.42 -16.72
N THR A 342 6.93 8.77 -18.01
CA THR A 342 7.82 9.77 -18.62
C THR A 342 7.25 11.18 -18.55
N ARG A 343 5.93 11.32 -18.75
CA ARG A 343 5.25 12.63 -18.85
C ARG A 343 4.42 12.99 -17.62
N GLY A 344 4.02 11.98 -16.85
CA GLY A 344 3.12 12.10 -15.72
C GLY A 344 3.81 12.06 -14.36
N VAL A 345 5.11 11.76 -14.29
CA VAL A 345 5.85 11.64 -13.03
C VAL A 345 7.02 12.62 -13.01
N ARG A 346 7.16 13.39 -11.92
CA ARG A 346 8.34 14.25 -11.68
C ARG A 346 8.94 13.92 -10.32
N LYS A 347 10.25 13.67 -10.29
CA LYS A 347 11.00 13.45 -9.06
C LYS A 347 11.80 14.70 -8.69
N ASN A 348 11.64 15.18 -7.46
CA ASN A 348 12.51 16.22 -6.94
C ASN A 348 13.86 15.60 -6.55
N PRO A 349 14.99 16.05 -7.13
CA PRO A 349 16.31 15.44 -6.89
C PRO A 349 16.84 15.69 -5.48
N LYS A 350 16.43 16.78 -4.82
CA LYS A 350 16.92 17.16 -3.49
C LYS A 350 16.24 16.38 -2.36
N TYR A 351 14.94 16.12 -2.51
CA TYR A 351 14.10 15.58 -1.43
C TYR A 351 13.46 14.23 -1.75
N ASN A 352 13.72 13.65 -2.93
CA ASN A 352 13.10 12.41 -3.41
C ASN A 352 11.55 12.43 -3.38
N MET A 353 10.94 13.62 -3.42
CA MET A 353 9.50 13.76 -3.54
C MET A 353 9.04 13.45 -4.96
N ILE A 354 7.94 12.73 -5.10
CA ILE A 354 7.38 12.32 -6.39
C ILE A 354 6.05 13.04 -6.59
N ASP A 355 5.97 13.86 -7.63
CA ASP A 355 4.72 14.46 -8.08
C ASP A 355 4.14 13.59 -9.20
N VAL A 356 2.88 13.20 -9.06
CA VAL A 356 2.17 12.36 -10.02
C VAL A 356 0.99 13.14 -10.62
N ASN A 357 1.00 13.33 -11.93
CA ASN A 357 -0.09 13.95 -12.67
C ASN A 357 -1.05 12.90 -13.21
N LEU A 358 -2.16 12.70 -12.49
CA LEU A 358 -3.20 11.71 -12.84
C LEU A 358 -3.88 11.98 -14.19
N SER A 359 -3.75 13.18 -14.78
CA SER A 359 -4.30 13.50 -16.10
C SER A 359 -3.45 12.95 -17.25
N ARG A 360 -2.19 12.56 -16.99
CA ARG A 360 -1.28 12.01 -18.00
C ARG A 360 -1.38 10.49 -17.96
N VAL A 361 -2.37 9.94 -18.66
CA VAL A 361 -2.62 8.50 -18.71
C VAL A 361 -1.61 7.81 -19.63
N TYR A 362 -1.10 6.65 -19.19
CA TYR A 362 -0.21 5.82 -19.98
C TYR A 362 -0.97 5.23 -21.18
N PRO A 363 -0.44 5.35 -22.42
CA PRO A 363 -1.19 4.99 -23.62
C PRO A 363 -1.28 3.47 -23.89
N LYS A 364 -0.39 2.65 -23.29
CA LYS A 364 -0.39 1.20 -23.53
C LYS A 364 -1.57 0.53 -22.80
N ASN A 365 -2.23 -0.40 -23.47
CA ASN A 365 -3.39 -1.11 -22.95
C ASN A 365 -3.00 -2.31 -22.07
N GLU A 366 -2.27 -2.04 -20.98
CA GLU A 366 -1.87 -3.02 -19.97
C GLU A 366 -2.47 -2.63 -18.60
N PRO A 367 -3.79 -2.82 -18.41
CA PRO A 367 -4.46 -2.27 -17.25
C PRO A 367 -4.30 -3.13 -15.99
N PHE A 368 -3.80 -4.36 -16.09
CA PHE A 368 -3.84 -5.31 -14.98
C PHE A 368 -2.56 -5.35 -14.17
N ILE A 369 -2.74 -5.57 -12.87
CA ILE A 369 -1.70 -5.99 -11.94
C ILE A 369 -2.25 -7.04 -10.98
N LEU A 370 -1.41 -7.98 -10.52
CA LEU A 370 -1.78 -8.91 -9.46
C LEU A 370 -1.98 -8.13 -8.15
N ALA A 371 -3.02 -8.49 -7.39
CA ALA A 371 -3.35 -7.84 -6.11
C ALA A 371 -2.23 -7.98 -5.06
#